data_AF-A0A2H1WNS0-F1
#
_entry.id   AF-A0A2H1WNS0-F1
#
_cell.length_a   1.000
_cell.length_b   1.000
_cell.length_c   1.000
_cell.angle_alpha   90.00
_cell.angle_beta   90.00
_cell.angle_gamma   90.00
#
_symmetry.space_group_name_H-M   'P 1'
#
loop_
_entity.id
_entity.type
_entity.pdbx_description
1 polymer ?
#
loop_
_entity_poly.entity_id
_entity_poly.type
_entity_poly.pdbx_seq_one_letter_code
_entity_poly.pdbx_strand_id
1 'polypeptide(L)'
;DSQTSPKFNFIGVIVISLALLCDAIIGNVQEKAMKQHHASNNEVVFYSYAIGSIYLLFITVPTGIMSAGIEYCARDPLTTYWDIFFLSLTGYLGLQAVLTLVRICGATIAVTVTTFRKVLSIIISFLVFSKPFVFQYVWSGMLVILAIYLNHYSKKNPNYVPSVVVRCWQYMNGLYQSEYRYLRIKSKMYADTV
;
A
#
# COMPACT_ATOMS: atom_id res chain seq x y z
N ASP A 1 -22.34 2.75 26.66
CA ASP A 1 -21.13 3.46 26.22
C ASP A 1 -20.99 3.51 24.71
N SER A 2 -21.79 4.39 24.12
CA SER A 2 -21.87 4.66 22.68
C SER A 2 -21.36 6.08 22.46
N GLN A 3 -20.07 6.26 22.15
CA GLN A 3 -19.53 7.48 21.54
C GLN A 3 -18.04 7.37 21.16
N THR A 4 -17.71 6.43 20.28
CA THR A 4 -16.54 6.58 19.40
C THR A 4 -16.99 6.33 17.96
N SER A 5 -17.93 7.16 17.50
CA SER A 5 -18.26 7.21 16.08
C SER A 5 -16.98 7.45 15.29
N PRO A 6 -16.65 6.63 14.28
CA PRO A 6 -15.50 6.90 13.42
C PRO A 6 -15.67 8.30 12.84
N LYS A 7 -14.74 9.21 13.12
CA LYS A 7 -14.71 10.52 12.46
C LYS A 7 -14.30 10.27 11.01
N PHE A 8 -15.30 10.07 10.14
CA PHE A 8 -15.09 9.93 8.72
C PHE A 8 -14.56 11.26 8.17
N ASN A 9 -13.23 11.35 8.03
CA ASN A 9 -12.58 12.46 7.36
C ASN A 9 -12.29 12.05 5.92
N PHE A 10 -12.87 12.77 4.95
CA PHE A 10 -12.67 12.54 3.53
C PHE A 10 -11.18 12.55 3.13
N ILE A 11 -10.39 13.43 3.75
CA ILE A 11 -8.93 13.50 3.54
C ILE A 11 -8.27 12.18 3.97
N GLY A 12 -8.70 11.61 5.10
CA GLY A 12 -8.20 10.32 5.58
C GLY A 12 -8.50 9.17 4.61
N VAL A 13 -9.68 9.18 3.99
CA VAL A 13 -10.05 8.19 2.97
C VAL A 13 -9.15 8.29 1.74
N ILE A 14 -8.86 9.51 1.27
CA ILE A 14 -7.95 9.73 0.14
C ILE A 14 -6.54 9.23 0.47
N VAL A 15 -6.01 9.59 1.65
CA VAL A 15 -4.65 9.19 2.07
C VAL A 15 -4.53 7.67 2.19
N ILE A 16 -5.51 6.99 2.78
CA ILE A 16 -5.52 5.51 2.87
C ILE A 16 -5.61 4.89 1.47
N SER A 17 -6.44 5.44 0.58
CA SER A 17 -6.57 4.93 -0.79
C SER A 17 -5.25 5.05 -1.57
N LEU A 18 -4.56 6.18 -1.43
CA LEU A 18 -3.25 6.38 -2.05
C LEU A 18 -2.19 5.45 -1.44
N ALA A 19 -2.20 5.25 -0.12
CA ALA A 19 -1.30 4.33 0.55
C ALA A 19 -1.48 2.88 0.05
N LEU A 20 -2.73 2.41 -0.10
CA LEU A 20 -3.02 1.09 -0.64
C LEU A 20 -2.57 0.93 -2.10
N LEU A 21 -2.67 1.98 -2.90
CA LEU A 21 -2.18 1.99 -4.28
C LEU A 21 -0.64 1.89 -4.31
N CYS A 22 0.05 2.65 -3.46
CA CYS A 22 1.51 2.56 -3.30
C CYS A 22 1.93 1.15 -2.85
N ASP A 23 1.26 0.56 -1.86
CA ASP A 23 1.54 -0.80 -1.39
C ASP A 23 1.43 -1.85 -2.53
N ALA A 24 0.41 -1.71 -3.39
CA ALA A 24 0.24 -2.58 -4.55
C ALA A 24 1.36 -2.41 -5.59
N ILE A 25 1.84 -1.18 -5.81
CA ILE A 25 2.97 -0.89 -6.70
C ILE A 25 4.27 -1.47 -6.14
N ILE A 26 4.54 -1.25 -4.85
CA ILE A 26 5.77 -1.68 -4.19
C ILE A 26 5.97 -3.19 -4.35
N GLY A 27 4.93 -4.01 -4.10
CA GLY A 27 5.04 -5.47 -4.25
C GLY A 27 5.40 -5.91 -5.67
N ASN A 28 4.83 -5.25 -6.69
CA ASN A 28 5.11 -5.54 -8.09
C ASN A 28 6.50 -5.05 -8.52
N VAL A 29 6.95 -3.89 -8.04
CA VAL A 29 8.29 -3.36 -8.28
C VAL A 29 9.35 -4.25 -7.62
N GLN A 30 9.08 -4.72 -6.40
CA GLN A 30 9.93 -5.70 -5.71
C GLN A 30 10.06 -6.98 -6.52
N GLU A 31 8.96 -7.56 -7.00
CA GLU A 31 9.00 -8.75 -7.87
C GLU A 31 9.81 -8.49 -9.15
N LYS A 32 9.61 -7.34 -9.81
CA LYS A 32 10.35 -6.96 -11.02
C LYS A 32 11.85 -6.84 -10.74
N ALA A 33 12.24 -6.14 -9.67
CA ALA A 33 13.65 -5.99 -9.29
C ALA A 33 14.31 -7.34 -9.00
N MET A 34 13.61 -8.23 -8.28
CA MET A 34 14.09 -9.58 -7.95
C MET A 34 14.25 -10.46 -9.20
N LYS A 35 13.35 -10.34 -10.19
CA LYS A 35 13.41 -11.13 -11.44
C LYS A 35 14.39 -10.58 -12.48
N GLN A 36 14.50 -9.25 -12.62
CA GLN A 36 15.33 -8.62 -13.66
C GLN A 36 16.81 -8.56 -13.27
N HIS A 37 17.13 -8.36 -11.99
CA HIS A 37 18.52 -8.22 -11.54
C HIS A 37 19.07 -9.49 -10.89
N HIS A 38 18.29 -10.58 -10.79
CA HIS A 38 18.60 -11.77 -9.99
C HIS A 38 19.03 -11.43 -8.54
N ALA A 39 18.66 -10.24 -8.05
CA ALA A 39 19.10 -9.71 -6.77
C ALA A 39 18.58 -10.60 -5.64
N SER A 40 19.42 -10.77 -4.61
CA SER A 40 19.01 -11.52 -3.41
C SER A 40 17.92 -10.76 -2.67
N ASN A 41 16.98 -11.48 -2.02
CA ASN A 41 15.92 -10.86 -1.20
C ASN A 41 16.52 -9.88 -0.20
N ASN A 42 17.66 -10.26 0.40
CA ASN A 42 18.36 -9.47 1.39
C ASN A 42 18.91 -8.15 0.82
N GLU A 43 19.33 -8.14 -0.44
CA GLU A 43 19.89 -6.97 -1.10
C GLU A 43 18.78 -5.94 -1.40
N VAL A 44 17.65 -6.42 -1.95
CA VAL A 44 16.48 -5.58 -2.22
C VAL A 44 15.94 -4.97 -0.93
N VAL A 45 15.89 -5.75 0.16
CA VAL A 45 15.51 -5.25 1.49
C VAL A 45 16.51 -4.22 1.97
N PHE A 46 17.80 -4.57 2.00
CA PHE A 46 18.83 -3.70 2.57
C PHE A 46 18.82 -2.31 1.91
N TYR A 47 18.82 -2.25 0.58
CA TYR A 47 18.81 -0.97 -0.13
C TYR A 47 17.50 -0.20 0.04
N SER A 48 16.34 -0.88 -0.01
CA SER A 48 15.04 -0.20 0.16
C SER A 48 14.89 0.41 1.54
N TYR A 49 15.28 -0.33 2.59
CA TYR A 49 15.18 0.14 3.97
C TYR A 49 16.27 1.15 4.34
N ALA A 50 17.48 1.05 3.76
CA ALA A 50 18.54 2.04 3.97
C ALA A 50 18.19 3.38 3.33
N ILE A 51 17.67 3.40 2.09
CA ILE A 51 17.19 4.63 1.46
C ILE A 51 15.98 5.17 2.24
N GLY A 52 15.05 4.29 2.61
CA GLY A 52 13.86 4.66 3.40
C GLY A 52 14.21 5.28 4.76
N SER A 53 15.21 4.76 5.47
CA SER A 53 15.64 5.30 6.76
C SER A 53 16.25 6.70 6.62
N ILE A 54 17.02 6.95 5.55
CA ILE A 54 17.56 8.29 5.25
C ILE A 54 16.41 9.28 4.99
N TYR A 55 15.41 8.89 4.18
CA TYR A 55 14.23 9.73 3.94
C TYR A 55 13.46 10.02 5.23
N LEU A 56 13.23 9.00 6.05
CA LEU A 56 12.53 9.16 7.32
C LEU A 56 13.29 10.12 8.24
N LEU A 57 14.60 9.94 8.41
CA LEU A 57 15.43 10.84 9.21
C LEU A 57 15.33 12.30 8.73
N PHE A 58 15.42 12.52 7.41
CA PHE A 58 15.36 13.87 6.84
C PHE A 58 13.99 14.54 7.07
N ILE A 59 12.91 13.77 7.18
CA ILE A 59 11.56 14.28 7.47
C ILE A 59 11.34 14.46 8.98
N THR A 60 11.78 13.51 9.81
CA THR A 60 11.49 13.49 11.25
C THR A 60 12.35 14.45 12.07
N VAL A 61 13.56 14.77 11.59
CA VAL A 61 14.46 15.73 12.25
C VAL A 61 13.86 17.15 12.24
N PRO A 62 13.52 17.76 11.08
CA PRO A 62 12.98 19.13 11.05
C PRO A 62 11.57 19.24 11.61
N THR A 63 10.78 18.16 11.60
CA THR A 63 9.43 18.15 12.18
C THR A 63 9.43 18.03 13.71
N GLY A 64 10.58 17.78 14.35
CA GLY A 64 10.70 17.64 15.81
C GLY A 64 10.05 16.38 16.39
N ILE A 65 9.54 15.48 15.53
CA ILE A 65 8.90 14.23 15.95
C ILE A 65 9.93 13.28 16.57
N MET A 66 11.17 13.33 16.07
CA MET A 66 12.25 12.46 16.58
C MET A 66 12.61 12.79 18.03
N SER A 67 12.73 14.06 18.39
CA SER A 67 13.02 14.47 19.78
C SER A 67 11.87 14.13 20.72
N ALA A 68 10.62 14.37 20.30
CA ALA A 68 9.44 13.97 21.07
C ALA A 68 9.36 12.44 21.28
N GLY A 69 9.74 11.66 20.26
CA GLY A 69 9.79 10.20 20.35
C GLY A 69 10.85 9.70 21.34
N ILE A 70 12.04 10.31 21.35
CA ILE A 70 13.10 9.98 22.31
C ILE A 70 12.67 10.33 23.73
N GLU A 71 12.05 11.49 23.93
CA GLU A 71 11.54 11.91 25.25
C GLU A 71 10.46 10.94 25.76
N TYR A 72 9.57 10.46 24.88
CA TYR A 72 8.57 9.45 25.24
C TYR A 72 9.21 8.12 25.64
N CYS A 73 10.20 7.64 24.87
CA CYS A 73 10.92 6.41 25.18
C CYS A 73 11.76 6.52 26.46
N ALA A 74 12.19 7.72 26.83
CA ALA A 74 12.96 7.97 28.05
C ALA A 74 12.12 7.88 29.34
N ARG A 75 10.77 7.89 29.26
CA ARG A 75 9.90 7.77 30.43
C ARG A 75 9.94 6.38 31.06
N ASP A 76 9.89 5.35 30.23
CA ASP A 76 10.00 3.95 30.64
C ASP A 76 10.93 3.22 29.65
N PRO A 77 12.25 3.40 29.78
CA PRO A 77 13.21 2.93 28.79
C PRO A 77 13.21 1.40 28.69
N LEU A 78 13.18 0.68 29.81
CA LEU A 78 13.30 -0.77 29.79
C LEU A 78 12.17 -1.43 29.00
N THR A 79 10.90 -1.15 29.32
CA THR A 79 9.76 -1.77 28.63
C THR A 79 9.65 -1.30 27.18
N THR A 80 9.77 0.01 26.95
CA THR A 80 9.62 0.60 25.61
C THR A 80 10.70 0.12 24.65
N TYR A 81 11.97 0.03 25.07
CA TYR A 81 13.04 -0.47 24.21
C TYR A 81 12.87 -1.97 23.90
N TRP A 82 12.41 -2.79 24.86
CA TRP A 82 12.10 -4.20 24.61
C TRP A 82 10.96 -4.35 23.60
N ASP A 83 9.88 -3.58 23.73
CA ASP A 83 8.76 -3.61 22.80
C ASP A 83 9.17 -3.18 21.39
N ILE A 84 9.95 -2.10 21.25
CA ILE A 84 10.50 -1.65 19.97
C ILE A 84 11.41 -2.72 19.35
N PHE A 85 12.24 -3.36 20.17
CA PHE A 85 13.13 -4.43 19.71
C PHE A 85 12.35 -5.63 19.18
N PHE A 86 11.39 -6.15 19.95
CA PHE A 86 10.57 -7.28 19.52
C PHE A 86 9.69 -6.93 18.31
N LEU A 87 9.14 -5.72 18.25
CA LEU A 87 8.40 -5.23 17.09
C LEU A 87 9.28 -5.19 15.84
N SER A 88 10.51 -4.70 15.96
CA SER A 88 11.46 -4.62 14.85
C SER A 88 11.91 -6.00 14.39
N LEU A 89 12.22 -6.90 15.33
CA LEU A 89 12.65 -8.27 15.03
C LEU A 89 11.54 -9.06 14.32
N THR A 90 10.34 -9.06 14.88
CA THR A 90 9.18 -9.75 14.29
C THR A 90 8.77 -9.12 12.96
N GLY A 91 8.86 -7.79 12.85
CA GLY A 91 8.66 -7.06 11.61
C GLY A 91 9.61 -7.50 10.50
N TYR A 92 10.92 -7.58 10.80
CA TYR A 92 11.93 -8.04 9.84
C TYR A 92 11.70 -9.49 9.40
N LEU A 93 11.43 -10.40 10.34
CA LEU A 93 11.13 -11.80 10.02
C LEU A 93 9.87 -11.93 9.17
N GLY A 94 8.82 -11.17 9.48
CA GLY A 94 7.59 -11.12 8.70
C GLY A 94 7.80 -10.61 7.28
N LEU A 95 8.58 -9.54 7.12
CA LEU A 95 8.95 -8.98 5.82
C LEU A 95 9.74 -9.99 4.97
N GLN A 96 10.72 -10.66 5.58
CA GLN A 96 11.50 -11.68 4.89
C GLN A 96 10.66 -12.89 4.46
N ALA A 97 9.68 -13.30 5.28
CA ALA A 97 8.72 -14.32 4.89
C ALA A 97 7.86 -13.86 3.69
N VAL A 98 7.36 -12.62 3.70
CA VAL A 98 6.58 -12.06 2.59
C VAL A 98 7.40 -11.98 1.30
N LEU A 99 8.64 -11.49 1.37
CA LEU A 99 9.51 -11.39 0.19
C LEU A 99 9.94 -12.75 -0.35
N THR A 100 10.13 -13.73 0.53
CA THR A 100 10.36 -15.12 0.12
C THR A 100 9.14 -15.68 -0.60
N LEU A 101 7.94 -15.38 -0.12
CA LEU A 101 6.69 -15.75 -0.80
C LEU A 101 6.53 -15.05 -2.16
N VAL A 102 6.90 -13.78 -2.28
CA VAL A 102 6.95 -13.04 -3.56
C VAL A 102 7.95 -13.71 -4.52
N ARG A 103 9.11 -14.15 -4.03
CA ARG A 103 10.11 -14.83 -4.86
C ARG A 103 9.60 -16.15 -5.44
N ILE A 104 8.94 -16.97 -4.61
CA ILE A 104 8.52 -18.33 -4.97
C ILE A 104 7.22 -18.32 -5.79
N CYS A 105 6.24 -17.49 -5.38
CA CYS A 105 4.88 -17.51 -5.92
C CYS A 105 4.49 -16.25 -6.72
N GLY A 106 5.35 -15.22 -6.76
CA GLY A 106 5.06 -13.91 -7.35
C GLY A 106 4.28 -12.97 -6.43
N ALA A 107 4.25 -11.67 -6.74
CA ALA A 107 3.70 -10.62 -5.89
C ALA A 107 2.19 -10.74 -5.68
N THR A 108 1.46 -11.11 -6.73
CA THR A 108 0.00 -11.24 -6.68
C THR A 108 -0.48 -12.35 -5.74
N ILE A 109 0.23 -13.48 -5.68
CA ILE A 109 -0.09 -14.55 -4.72
C ILE A 109 0.26 -14.10 -3.30
N ALA A 110 1.41 -13.45 -3.11
CA ALA A 110 1.82 -12.93 -1.80
C ALA A 110 0.84 -11.89 -1.22
N VAL A 111 0.36 -10.95 -2.04
CA VAL A 111 -0.64 -9.96 -1.64
C VAL A 111 -1.98 -10.62 -1.29
N THR A 112 -2.36 -11.67 -2.01
CA THR A 112 -3.59 -12.43 -1.70
C THR A 112 -3.48 -13.14 -0.35
N VAL A 113 -2.38 -13.85 -0.10
CA VAL A 113 -2.14 -14.58 1.16
C VAL A 113 -2.08 -13.63 2.36
N THR A 114 -1.42 -12.48 2.20
CA THR A 114 -1.36 -11.47 3.27
C THR A 114 -2.71 -10.80 3.53
N THR A 115 -3.53 -10.60 2.49
CA THR A 115 -4.91 -10.10 2.61
C THR A 115 -5.78 -11.11 3.35
N PHE A 116 -5.69 -12.39 2.99
CA PHE A 116 -6.41 -13.45 3.69
C PHE A 116 -6.03 -13.52 5.18
N ARG A 117 -4.73 -13.42 5.50
CA ARG A 117 -4.26 -13.32 6.90
C ARG A 117 -4.88 -12.12 7.63
N LYS A 118 -4.91 -10.93 7.01
CA LYS A 118 -5.53 -9.73 7.59
C LYS A 118 -7.02 -9.96 7.88
N VAL A 119 -7.75 -10.56 6.95
CA VAL A 119 -9.19 -10.87 7.11
C VAL A 119 -9.40 -11.85 8.27
N LEU A 120 -8.60 -12.92 8.35
CA LEU A 120 -8.69 -13.86 9.48
C LEU A 120 -8.42 -13.18 10.82
N SER A 121 -7.42 -12.30 10.91
CA SER A 121 -7.15 -11.54 12.13
C SER A 121 -8.32 -10.65 12.52
N ILE A 122 -9.02 -10.03 11.56
CA ILE A 122 -10.22 -9.23 11.81
C ILE A 122 -11.36 -10.12 12.35
N ILE A 123 -11.60 -11.27 11.72
CA ILE A 123 -12.63 -12.23 12.17
C ILE A 123 -12.34 -12.70 13.60
N ILE A 124 -11.11 -13.12 13.87
CA ILE A 124 -10.68 -13.54 15.21
C ILE A 124 -10.84 -12.39 16.21
N SER A 125 -10.50 -11.15 15.83
CA SER A 125 -10.68 -9.98 16.70
C SER A 125 -12.15 -9.76 17.06
N PHE A 126 -13.09 -9.93 16.13
CA PHE A 126 -14.52 -9.85 16.41
C PHE A 126 -15.06 -11.03 17.24
N LEU A 127 -14.46 -12.22 17.12
CA LEU A 127 -14.83 -13.37 17.94
C LEU A 127 -14.33 -13.23 19.39
N VAL A 128 -13.10 -12.74 19.57
CA VAL A 128 -12.47 -12.58 20.88
C VAL A 128 -12.98 -11.33 21.61
N PHE A 129 -13.20 -10.23 20.87
CA PHE A 129 -13.80 -9.01 21.41
C PHE A 129 -15.22 -8.88 20.87
N SER A 130 -16.21 -9.25 21.69
CA SER A 130 -17.64 -9.14 21.37
C SER A 130 -18.05 -7.67 21.15
N LYS A 131 -17.79 -7.16 19.94
CA LYS A 131 -18.31 -5.88 19.47
C LYS A 131 -19.66 -6.11 18.79
N PRO A 132 -20.60 -5.15 18.88
CA PRO A 132 -21.92 -5.28 18.26
C PRO A 132 -21.77 -5.48 16.75
N PHE A 133 -22.28 -6.60 16.26
CA PHE A 133 -22.23 -6.97 14.86
C PHE A 133 -23.24 -6.14 14.06
N VAL A 134 -22.75 -5.22 13.23
CA VAL A 134 -23.57 -4.39 12.33
C VAL A 134 -23.57 -5.01 10.94
N PHE A 135 -24.73 -5.05 10.27
CA PHE A 135 -24.91 -5.65 8.94
C PHE A 135 -23.98 -5.04 7.85
N GLN A 136 -23.48 -3.83 8.06
CA GLN A 136 -22.51 -3.17 7.18
C GLN A 136 -21.17 -3.92 7.07
N TYR A 137 -20.78 -4.70 8.09
CA TYR A 137 -19.57 -5.52 8.02
C TYR A 137 -19.70 -6.66 7.01
N VAL A 138 -20.90 -7.20 6.82
CA VAL A 138 -21.18 -8.24 5.82
C VAL A 138 -20.99 -7.69 4.40
N TRP A 139 -21.52 -6.50 4.14
CA TRP A 139 -21.34 -5.80 2.85
C TRP A 139 -19.86 -5.51 2.56
N SER A 140 -19.10 -5.06 3.56
CA SER A 140 -17.66 -4.85 3.43
C SER A 140 -16.92 -6.16 3.14
N GLY A 141 -17.25 -7.24 3.85
CA GLY A 141 -16.67 -8.56 3.62
C GLY A 141 -16.95 -9.12 2.22
N MET A 142 -18.18 -8.97 1.72
CA MET A 142 -18.53 -9.37 0.35
C MET A 142 -17.70 -8.62 -0.70
N LEU A 143 -17.47 -7.32 -0.50
CA LEU A 143 -16.65 -6.50 -1.38
C LEU A 143 -15.19 -6.96 -1.42
N VAL A 144 -14.62 -7.35 -0.28
CA VAL A 144 -13.24 -7.89 -0.19
C VAL A 144 -13.13 -9.21 -0.95
N ILE A 145 -14.10 -10.12 -0.78
CA ILE A 145 -14.12 -11.41 -1.49
C ILE A 145 -14.23 -11.19 -3.01
N LEU A 146 -15.10 -10.27 -3.44
CA LEU A 146 -15.24 -9.90 -4.85
C LEU A 146 -13.92 -9.34 -5.42
N ALA A 147 -13.22 -8.49 -4.67
CA ALA A 147 -11.94 -7.92 -5.08
C ALA A 147 -10.86 -9.00 -5.29
N ILE A 148 -10.77 -9.97 -4.37
CA ILE A 148 -9.84 -11.10 -4.48
C ILE A 148 -10.20 -11.98 -5.69
N TYR A 149 -11.50 -12.26 -5.91
CA TYR A 149 -11.97 -13.03 -7.05
C TYR A 149 -11.61 -12.35 -8.38
N LEU A 150 -11.84 -11.04 -8.49
CA LEU A 150 -11.48 -10.26 -9.69
C LEU A 150 -9.97 -10.27 -9.96
N ASN A 151 -9.14 -10.16 -8.91
CA ASN A 151 -7.68 -10.23 -9.03
C ASN A 151 -7.24 -11.60 -9.59
N HIS A 152 -7.78 -12.69 -9.04
CA HIS A 152 -7.49 -14.03 -9.52
C HIS A 152 -7.96 -14.26 -10.97
N TYR A 153 -9.17 -13.78 -11.30
CA TYR A 153 -9.74 -13.92 -12.65
C TYR A 153 -8.97 -13.13 -13.71
N SER A 154 -8.56 -11.89 -13.40
CA SER A 154 -7.75 -11.05 -14.29
C SER A 154 -6.41 -11.70 -14.64
N LYS A 155 -5.80 -12.41 -13.69
CA LYS A 155 -4.53 -13.11 -13.91
C LYS A 155 -4.68 -14.36 -14.79
N LYS A 156 -5.84 -15.02 -14.76
CA LYS A 156 -6.15 -16.19 -15.60
C LYS A 156 -6.53 -15.80 -17.04
N ASN A 157 -7.03 -14.57 -17.24
CA ASN A 157 -7.43 -14.04 -18.55
C ASN A 157 -6.76 -12.66 -18.82
N PRO A 158 -5.49 -12.61 -19.29
CA PRO A 158 -4.73 -11.36 -19.43
C PRO A 158 -5.30 -10.35 -20.45
N ASN A 159 -6.20 -10.77 -21.34
CA ASN A 159 -6.88 -9.89 -22.31
C ASN A 159 -8.25 -9.35 -21.85
N TYR A 160 -8.72 -9.72 -20.66
CA TYR A 160 -10.02 -9.27 -20.17
C TYR A 160 -9.86 -8.04 -19.27
N VAL A 161 -9.93 -6.86 -19.89
CA VAL A 161 -9.99 -5.59 -19.17
C VAL A 161 -11.47 -5.36 -18.78
N PRO A 162 -11.80 -5.16 -17.48
CA PRO A 162 -13.18 -4.87 -17.08
C PRO A 162 -13.70 -3.66 -17.88
N SER A 163 -14.91 -3.74 -18.41
CA SER A 163 -15.49 -2.72 -19.29
C SER A 163 -15.48 -1.32 -18.67
N VAL A 164 -15.57 -1.23 -17.34
CA VAL A 164 -15.47 0.02 -16.56
C VAL A 164 -14.07 0.63 -16.64
N VAL A 165 -13.02 -0.19 -16.59
CA VAL A 165 -11.62 0.25 -16.68
C VAL A 165 -11.30 0.70 -18.11
N VAL A 166 -11.81 0.01 -19.14
CA VAL A 166 -11.69 0.45 -20.54
C VAL A 166 -12.38 1.80 -20.72
N ARG A 167 -13.56 2.00 -20.13
CA ARG A 167 -14.31 3.26 -20.23
C ARG A 167 -13.58 4.41 -19.53
N CYS A 168 -13.01 4.17 -18.34
CA CYS A 168 -12.15 5.14 -17.65
C CYS A 168 -10.86 5.44 -18.45
N TRP A 169 -10.23 4.41 -19.02
CA TRP A 169 -9.03 4.56 -19.83
C TRP A 169 -9.30 5.37 -21.11
N GLN A 170 -10.42 5.13 -21.78
CA GLN A 170 -10.86 5.92 -22.93
C GLN A 170 -11.14 7.38 -22.55
N TYR A 171 -11.73 7.62 -21.38
CA TYR A 171 -11.98 8.97 -20.89
C TYR A 171 -10.67 9.71 -20.55
N MET A 172 -9.74 9.05 -19.87
CA MET A 172 -8.40 9.61 -19.58
C MET A 172 -7.58 9.88 -20.83
N ASN A 173 -7.57 8.96 -21.82
CA ASN A 173 -6.88 9.18 -23.09
C ASN A 173 -7.47 10.37 -23.87
N GLY A 174 -8.79 10.55 -23.82
CA GLY A 174 -9.46 11.70 -24.42
C GLY A 174 -9.00 13.03 -23.83
N LEU A 175 -8.87 13.10 -22.50
CA LEU A 175 -8.34 14.28 -21.82
C LEU A 175 -6.87 14.53 -22.17
N TYR A 176 -6.03 13.49 -22.13
CA TYR A 176 -4.61 13.60 -22.45
C TYR A 176 -4.36 14.07 -23.90
N GLN A 177 -5.10 13.54 -24.87
CA GLN A 177 -4.98 13.97 -26.27
C GLN A 177 -5.50 15.40 -26.50
N SER A 178 -6.46 15.87 -25.69
CA SER A 178 -6.95 17.25 -25.77
C SER A 178 -5.89 18.25 -25.30
N GLU A 179 -5.22 17.97 -24.17
CA GLU A 179 -4.12 18.80 -23.65
C GLU A 179 -2.91 18.79 -24.59
N TYR A 180 -2.52 17.63 -25.13
CA TYR A 180 -1.43 17.56 -26.11
C TYR A 180 -1.74 18.31 -27.40
N ARG A 181 -2.99 18.27 -27.89
CA ARG A 181 -3.41 19.02 -29.07
C ARG A 181 -3.37 20.53 -28.80
N TYR A 182 -3.79 20.96 -27.61
CA TYR A 182 -3.72 22.36 -27.19
C TYR A 182 -2.28 22.88 -27.09
N LEU A 183 -1.39 22.11 -26.44
CA LEU A 183 0.03 22.45 -26.32
C LEU A 183 0.74 22.47 -27.67
N ARG A 184 0.39 21.57 -28.60
CA ARG A 184 0.94 21.54 -29.96
C ARG A 184 0.48 22.74 -30.80
N ILE A 185 -0.79 23.15 -30.69
CA ILE A 185 -1.31 24.35 -31.37
C ILE A 185 -0.64 25.60 -30.81
N LYS A 186 -0.50 25.70 -29.47
CA LYS A 186 0.16 26.83 -28.82
C LYS A 186 1.65 26.92 -29.19
N SER A 187 2.36 25.79 -29.21
CA SER A 187 3.75 25.71 -29.69
C SER A 187 3.89 26.13 -31.15
N LYS A 188 2.94 25.75 -32.02
CA LYS A 188 2.97 26.12 -33.44
C LYS A 188 2.71 27.62 -33.64
N MET A 189 1.75 28.20 -32.89
CA MET A 189 1.52 29.64 -32.87
C MET A 189 2.76 30.43 -32.42
N TYR A 190 3.46 29.98 -31.36
CA TYR A 190 4.69 30.63 -30.91
C TYR A 190 5.82 30.52 -31.94
N ALA A 191 5.90 29.44 -32.71
CA ALA A 191 6.92 29.28 -33.75
C ALA A 191 6.64 30.11 -35.02
N ASP A 192 5.37 30.39 -35.31
CA ASP A 192 4.96 31.22 -36.48
C ASP A 192 4.99 32.74 -36.18
N THR A 193 5.27 33.15 -34.93
CA THR A 193 5.30 34.57 -34.49
C THR A 193 6.73 35.11 -34.24
N VAL A 194 7.76 34.32 -34.53
CA VAL A 194 9.19 34.71 -34.48
C VAL A 194 9.78 34.61 -35.88
#